data_AF-A0A7C3BJL0-F1
#
_entry.id   AF-A0A7C3BJL0-F1
#
_cell.length_a   1.000
_cell.length_b   1.000
_cell.length_c   1.000
_cell.angle_alpha   90.00
_cell.angle_beta   90.00
_cell.angle_gamma   90.00
#
_symmetry.space_group_name_H-M   'P 1'
#
loop_
_entity.id
_entity.type
_entity.pdbx_description
1 polymer ?
#
loop_
_entity_poly.entity_id
_entity_poly.type
_entity_poly.pdbx_seq_one_letter_code
_entity_poly.pdbx_strand_id
1 'polypeptide(L)'
;MRLGTIALAPFAGHLRLWRTCGGVAILLLIGTLLAPSAAVAADNTSAELTQCLTCHQVKLESHDRLGLKNEACWACHDKNDMTKLSLAGGGSISRASSSHLCGQCHQKRFKAWSEGTHGIPGTVAAVPCTACHDPHQPQIVLTGITKPHPAPASAPPSPPVDAMVIVGITVVLMTGASIIMARQRPEWWTG
;
A
#
# COMPACT_ATOMS: atom_id res chain seq x y z
N MET A 1 -74.26 -80.57 -14.41
CA MET A 1 -73.71 -79.29 -13.89
C MET A 1 -72.60 -78.83 -14.83
N ARG A 2 -72.77 -77.68 -15.47
CA ARG A 2 -71.93 -77.20 -16.58
C ARG A 2 -70.73 -76.42 -16.05
N LEU A 3 -69.51 -76.85 -16.40
CA LEU A 3 -68.30 -76.05 -16.23
C LEU A 3 -68.27 -74.97 -17.32
N GLY A 4 -68.29 -73.70 -16.92
CA GLY A 4 -68.15 -72.55 -17.80
C GLY A 4 -66.68 -72.16 -17.97
N THR A 5 -66.22 -72.17 -19.20
CA THR A 5 -64.93 -71.60 -19.63
C THR A 5 -65.00 -70.07 -19.64
N ILE A 6 -64.11 -69.41 -18.90
CA ILE A 6 -63.92 -67.95 -18.98
C ILE A 6 -62.74 -67.68 -19.92
N ALA A 7 -63.03 -67.00 -21.03
CA ALA A 7 -62.04 -66.52 -21.98
C ALA A 7 -61.36 -65.25 -21.46
N LEU A 8 -60.03 -65.22 -21.47
CA LEU A 8 -59.22 -64.03 -21.22
C LEU A 8 -58.96 -63.31 -22.56
N ALA A 9 -59.36 -62.04 -22.64
CA ALA A 9 -59.00 -61.16 -23.76
C ALA A 9 -57.59 -60.54 -23.54
N PRO A 10 -56.81 -60.27 -24.60
CA PRO A 10 -55.49 -59.66 -24.47
C PRO A 10 -55.58 -58.14 -24.30
N PHE A 11 -55.11 -57.63 -23.16
CA PHE A 11 -54.83 -56.21 -22.93
C PHE A 11 -53.54 -55.80 -23.66
N ALA A 12 -53.66 -55.41 -24.93
CA ALA A 12 -52.58 -54.80 -25.70
C ALA A 12 -52.94 -53.34 -26.03
N GLY A 13 -52.57 -52.38 -25.17
CA GLY A 13 -52.95 -50.99 -25.46
C GLY A 13 -52.54 -49.86 -24.52
N HIS A 14 -51.49 -49.96 -23.69
CA HIS A 14 -51.10 -48.81 -22.84
C HIS A 14 -49.61 -48.42 -22.84
N LEU A 15 -48.73 -49.13 -23.56
CA LEU A 15 -47.28 -48.91 -23.45
C LEU A 15 -46.65 -47.99 -24.52
N ARG A 16 -47.43 -47.10 -25.15
CA ARG A 16 -46.91 -46.17 -26.19
C ARG A 16 -47.02 -44.68 -25.90
N LEU A 17 -47.61 -44.26 -24.78
CA LEU A 17 -47.72 -42.82 -24.44
C LEU A 17 -46.80 -42.33 -23.31
N TRP A 18 -46.01 -43.21 -22.70
CA TRP A 18 -45.03 -42.84 -21.65
C TRP A 18 -43.58 -42.71 -22.13
N ARG A 19 -43.30 -43.03 -23.40
CA ARG A 19 -41.92 -42.93 -23.94
C ARG A 19 -41.55 -41.53 -24.42
N THR A 20 -42.50 -40.62 -24.62
CA THR A 20 -42.23 -39.29 -25.20
C THR A 20 -42.23 -38.15 -24.19
N CYS A 21 -42.95 -38.25 -23.07
CA CYS A 21 -42.98 -37.15 -22.07
C CYS A 21 -41.95 -37.34 -20.93
N GLY A 22 -41.71 -38.56 -20.47
CA GLY A 22 -40.79 -38.81 -19.34
C GLY A 22 -39.30 -38.65 -19.68
N GLY A 23 -38.90 -39.05 -20.89
CA GLY A 23 -37.50 -38.96 -21.34
C GLY A 23 -37.03 -37.53 -21.61
N VAL A 24 -37.91 -36.67 -22.12
CA VAL A 24 -37.59 -35.27 -22.42
C VAL A 24 -37.45 -34.44 -21.14
N ALA A 25 -38.30 -34.68 -20.13
CA ALA A 25 -38.21 -34.01 -18.83
C ALA A 25 -36.92 -34.37 -18.06
N ILE A 26 -36.48 -35.63 -18.13
CA ILE A 26 -35.25 -36.10 -17.47
C ILE A 26 -34.00 -35.57 -18.18
N LEU A 27 -33.97 -35.54 -19.52
CA LEU A 27 -32.85 -34.95 -20.27
C LEU A 27 -32.75 -33.42 -20.09
N LEU A 28 -33.87 -32.72 -19.95
CA LEU A 28 -33.89 -31.28 -19.64
C LEU A 28 -33.42 -30.97 -18.20
N LEU A 29 -33.74 -31.84 -17.23
CA LEU A 29 -33.26 -31.71 -15.84
C LEU A 29 -31.78 -32.09 -15.68
N ILE A 30 -31.27 -33.07 -16.42
CA ILE A 30 -29.85 -33.44 -16.38
C ILE A 30 -28.99 -32.40 -17.13
N GLY A 31 -29.52 -31.79 -18.20
CA GLY A 31 -28.85 -30.72 -18.94
C GLY A 31 -28.61 -29.44 -18.12
N THR A 32 -29.44 -29.15 -17.12
CA THR A 32 -29.25 -28.00 -16.22
C THR A 32 -28.31 -28.29 -15.05
N LEU A 33 -28.10 -29.56 -14.67
CA LEU A 33 -27.12 -29.95 -13.64
C LEU A 33 -25.69 -30.16 -14.20
N LEU A 34 -25.56 -30.44 -15.50
CA LEU A 34 -24.27 -30.58 -16.20
C LEU A 34 -23.91 -29.37 -17.05
N ALA A 35 -24.69 -28.28 -17.00
CA ALA A 35 -24.19 -27.00 -17.48
C ALA A 35 -22.93 -26.70 -16.66
N PRO A 36 -21.72 -26.68 -17.26
CA PRO A 36 -20.58 -26.15 -16.56
C PRO A 36 -21.04 -24.77 -16.11
N SER A 37 -20.87 -24.46 -14.82
CA SER A 37 -20.94 -23.07 -14.41
C SER A 37 -19.98 -22.36 -15.34
N ALA A 38 -20.51 -21.64 -16.33
CA ALA A 38 -19.81 -20.57 -16.95
C ALA A 38 -19.64 -19.59 -15.79
N ALA A 39 -18.61 -19.85 -14.97
CA ALA A 39 -17.91 -18.80 -14.29
C ALA A 39 -17.75 -17.78 -15.39
N VAL A 40 -18.51 -16.69 -15.24
CA VAL A 40 -18.41 -15.52 -16.10
C VAL A 40 -16.92 -15.29 -16.21
N ALA A 41 -16.33 -15.63 -17.37
CA ALA A 41 -15.02 -15.17 -17.70
C ALA A 41 -15.22 -13.67 -17.71
N ALA A 42 -14.87 -13.02 -16.60
CA ALA A 42 -14.92 -11.57 -16.50
C ALA A 42 -14.16 -11.09 -17.73
N ASP A 43 -14.91 -10.46 -18.64
CA ASP A 43 -14.41 -9.96 -19.90
C ASP A 43 -13.28 -9.00 -19.58
N ASN A 44 -12.06 -9.51 -19.72
CA ASN A 44 -10.85 -8.82 -19.34
C ASN A 44 -10.54 -7.68 -20.30
N THR A 45 -11.27 -7.54 -21.42
CA THR A 45 -11.03 -6.47 -22.39
C THR A 45 -11.32 -5.08 -21.82
N SER A 46 -12.31 -4.93 -20.94
CA SER A 46 -12.58 -3.66 -20.22
C SER A 46 -11.57 -3.38 -19.08
N ALA A 47 -11.07 -4.45 -18.43
CA ALA A 47 -10.00 -4.37 -17.44
C ALA A 47 -8.63 -4.14 -18.09
N GLU A 48 -8.46 -4.49 -19.35
CA GLU A 48 -7.24 -4.33 -20.16
C GLU A 48 -7.16 -2.92 -20.75
N LEU A 49 -8.28 -2.31 -21.13
CA LEU A 49 -8.34 -0.89 -21.54
C LEU A 49 -8.07 0.11 -20.41
N THR A 50 -8.21 -0.30 -19.15
CA THR A 50 -8.02 0.58 -17.98
C THR A 50 -6.63 0.44 -17.35
N GLN A 51 -5.75 -0.42 -17.87
CA GLN A 51 -4.41 -0.60 -17.31
C GLN A 51 -3.42 0.41 -17.88
N CYS A 52 -2.61 1.04 -17.01
CA CYS A 52 -1.58 1.98 -17.40
C CYS A 52 -0.61 1.36 -18.43
N LEU A 53 -0.32 0.06 -18.26
CA LEU A 53 0.66 -0.68 -19.06
C LEU A 53 0.20 -0.99 -20.49
N THR A 54 -1.07 -0.76 -20.81
CA THR A 54 -1.62 -0.98 -22.16
C THR A 54 -1.00 -0.02 -23.18
N CYS A 55 -0.75 1.22 -22.76
CA CYS A 55 -0.10 2.24 -23.58
C CYS A 55 1.28 2.66 -23.03
N HIS A 56 1.50 2.58 -21.71
CA HIS A 56 2.76 2.99 -21.08
C HIS A 56 3.61 1.78 -20.71
N GLN A 57 4.57 1.43 -21.55
CA GLN A 57 5.50 0.33 -21.26
C GLN A 57 6.62 0.79 -20.31
N VAL A 58 6.27 1.03 -19.04
CA VAL A 58 7.21 1.38 -17.97
C VAL A 58 7.58 0.13 -17.19
N LYS A 59 8.87 -0.16 -17.10
CA LYS A 59 9.38 -1.28 -16.30
C LYS A 59 9.58 -0.83 -14.85
N LEU A 60 8.72 -1.34 -13.96
CA LEU A 60 8.79 -1.06 -12.52
C LEU A 60 9.54 -2.22 -11.84
N GLU A 61 10.81 -2.05 -11.47
CA GLU A 61 11.63 -3.16 -10.95
C GLU A 61 11.75 -3.17 -9.42
N SER A 62 11.78 -1.99 -8.79
CA SER A 62 11.98 -1.87 -7.34
C SER A 62 10.73 -1.43 -6.57
N HIS A 63 9.72 -0.94 -7.29
CA HIS A 63 8.46 -0.45 -6.73
C HIS A 63 7.24 -1.25 -7.23
N ASP A 64 7.47 -2.38 -7.89
CA ASP A 64 6.44 -3.36 -8.28
C ASP A 64 5.65 -3.90 -7.08
N ARG A 65 6.27 -3.92 -5.89
CA ARG A 65 5.64 -4.37 -4.64
C ARG A 65 4.66 -3.37 -4.03
N LEU A 66 4.51 -2.17 -4.59
CA LEU A 66 3.59 -1.15 -4.07
C LEU A 66 2.12 -1.42 -4.40
N GLY A 67 1.84 -2.36 -5.31
CA GLY A 67 0.47 -2.76 -5.64
C GLY A 67 0.40 -3.61 -6.91
N LEU A 68 -0.78 -4.08 -7.27
CA LEU A 68 -0.98 -4.81 -8.52
C LEU A 68 -1.46 -3.87 -9.63
N LYS A 69 -1.00 -4.09 -10.85
CA LYS A 69 -1.41 -3.32 -12.04
C LYS A 69 -1.22 -1.81 -11.79
N ASN A 70 -2.30 -1.03 -11.86
CA ASN A 70 -2.25 0.43 -11.71
C ASN A 70 -1.99 0.88 -10.28
N GLU A 71 -2.26 0.04 -9.27
CA GLU A 71 -2.10 0.43 -7.86
C GLU A 71 -0.65 0.79 -7.55
N ALA A 72 0.32 0.05 -8.11
CA ALA A 72 1.73 0.39 -7.97
C ALA A 72 2.06 1.76 -8.58
N CYS A 73 1.41 2.13 -9.69
CA CYS A 73 1.57 3.44 -10.31
C CYS A 73 0.94 4.54 -9.44
N TRP A 74 -0.27 4.31 -8.94
CA TRP A 74 -1.03 5.26 -8.12
C TRP A 74 -0.51 5.42 -6.70
N ALA A 75 0.35 4.50 -6.24
CA ALA A 75 1.10 4.69 -5.00
C ALA A 75 2.02 5.91 -5.05
N CYS A 76 2.39 6.37 -6.25
CA CYS A 76 3.20 7.55 -6.45
C CYS A 76 2.49 8.62 -7.26
N HIS A 77 1.74 8.26 -8.31
CA HIS A 77 1.06 9.20 -9.19
C HIS A 77 -0.38 9.46 -8.76
N ASP A 78 -0.86 10.68 -9.04
CA ASP A 78 -2.28 10.96 -8.92
C ASP A 78 -3.08 10.17 -9.97
N LYS A 79 -4.18 9.55 -9.55
CA LYS A 79 -5.00 8.69 -10.41
C LYS A 79 -5.63 9.42 -11.59
N ASN A 80 -5.93 10.71 -11.41
CA ASN A 80 -6.59 11.54 -12.41
C ASN A 80 -5.59 12.41 -13.17
N ASP A 81 -4.39 12.60 -12.64
CA ASP A 81 -3.35 13.44 -13.23
C ASP A 81 -1.95 12.83 -13.04
N MET A 82 -1.52 12.01 -13.99
CA MET A 82 -0.20 11.35 -13.94
C MET A 82 0.99 12.34 -13.96
N THR A 83 0.76 13.64 -14.18
CA THR A 83 1.82 14.67 -14.05
C THR A 83 2.07 15.08 -12.60
N LYS A 84 1.18 14.68 -11.69
CA LYS A 84 1.27 14.93 -10.26
C LYS A 84 1.52 13.65 -9.48
N LEU A 85 1.93 13.85 -8.24
CA LEU A 85 2.26 12.80 -7.31
C LEU A 85 1.28 12.79 -6.13
N SER A 86 0.76 11.62 -5.79
CA SER A 86 -0.17 11.44 -4.68
C SER A 86 0.57 11.17 -3.38
N LEU A 87 0.20 11.85 -2.29
CA LEU A 87 0.75 11.58 -0.96
C LEU A 87 -0.08 10.53 -0.21
N ALA A 88 0.55 9.74 0.65
CA ALA A 88 -0.13 8.70 1.43
C ALA A 88 -1.16 9.28 2.43
N GLY A 89 -0.92 10.50 2.92
CA GLY A 89 -1.88 11.26 3.74
C GLY A 89 -3.00 11.92 2.94
N GLY A 90 -3.07 11.68 1.63
CA GLY A 90 -3.92 12.43 0.70
C GLY A 90 -3.27 13.73 0.23
N GLY A 91 -3.85 14.30 -0.82
CA GLY A 91 -3.30 15.48 -1.51
C GLY A 91 -2.34 15.12 -2.64
N SER A 92 -2.04 16.12 -3.46
CA SER A 92 -1.29 15.96 -4.71
C SER A 92 -0.20 17.03 -4.79
N ILE A 93 1.02 16.63 -5.11
CA ILE A 93 2.19 17.51 -5.23
C ILE A 93 2.77 17.45 -6.65
N SER A 94 3.55 18.46 -7.02
CA SER A 94 4.25 18.43 -8.30
C SER A 94 5.38 17.40 -8.29
N ARG A 95 5.73 16.90 -9.48
CA ARG A 95 6.90 16.03 -9.69
C ARG A 95 8.22 16.63 -9.19
N ALA A 96 8.35 17.96 -9.20
CA ALA A 96 9.56 18.64 -8.69
C ALA A 96 9.73 18.46 -7.18
N SER A 97 8.64 18.23 -6.46
CA SER A 97 8.64 17.95 -5.02
C SER A 97 8.73 16.47 -4.69
N SER A 98 9.18 15.62 -5.63
CA SER A 98 9.23 14.16 -5.47
C SER A 98 9.98 13.70 -4.22
N SER A 99 10.97 14.45 -3.74
CA SER A 99 11.69 14.13 -2.51
C SER A 99 10.75 13.97 -1.30
N HIS A 100 9.71 14.79 -1.19
CA HIS A 100 8.72 14.68 -0.12
C HIS A 100 7.90 13.38 -0.23
N LEU A 101 7.52 12.98 -1.46
CA LEU A 101 6.85 11.70 -1.68
C LEU A 101 7.75 10.55 -1.24
N CYS A 102 9.00 10.51 -1.73
CA CYS A 102 9.98 9.47 -1.43
C CYS A 102 10.22 9.34 0.09
N GLY A 103 10.23 10.48 0.80
CA GLY A 103 10.43 10.53 2.24
C GLY A 103 9.36 9.83 3.08
N GLN A 104 8.16 9.61 2.53
CA GLN A 104 7.10 8.87 3.24
C GLN A 104 7.46 7.39 3.45
N CYS A 105 8.27 6.79 2.56
CA CYS A 105 8.69 5.39 2.63
C CYS A 105 10.19 5.22 2.88
N HIS A 106 11.03 6.16 2.43
CA HIS A 106 12.49 6.13 2.56
C HIS A 106 12.99 7.15 3.60
N GLN A 107 12.42 7.13 4.81
CA GLN A 107 12.60 8.18 5.81
C GLN A 107 14.08 8.41 6.16
N LYS A 108 14.86 7.33 6.32
CA LYS A 108 16.31 7.44 6.62
C LYS A 108 17.09 8.15 5.50
N ARG A 109 16.75 7.88 4.24
CA ARG A 109 17.41 8.52 3.08
C ARG A 109 16.95 9.96 2.93
N PHE A 110 15.66 10.21 3.11
CA PHE A 110 15.12 11.56 3.09
C PHE A 110 15.70 12.43 4.19
N LYS A 111 15.86 11.91 5.42
CA LYS A 111 16.54 12.63 6.51
C LYS A 111 17.97 13.03 6.12
N ALA A 112 18.76 12.10 5.61
CA ALA A 112 20.12 12.38 5.15
C ALA A 112 20.15 13.39 3.98
N TRP A 113 19.19 13.30 3.07
CA TRP A 113 19.03 14.27 1.98
C TRP A 113 18.66 15.67 2.51
N SER A 114 17.71 15.76 3.44
CA SER A 114 17.22 17.04 4.00
C SER A 114 18.26 17.75 4.88
N GLU A 115 19.08 16.97 5.60
CA GLU A 115 20.17 17.51 6.42
C GLU A 115 21.43 17.81 5.60
N GLY A 116 21.54 17.22 4.40
CA GLY A 116 22.64 17.43 3.47
C GLY A 116 22.40 18.56 2.48
N THR A 117 23.45 18.93 1.74
CA THR A 117 23.39 20.04 0.76
C THR A 117 22.36 19.85 -0.35
N HIS A 118 21.92 18.61 -0.62
CA HIS A 118 20.92 18.32 -1.65
C HIS A 118 19.49 18.69 -1.26
N GLY A 119 19.17 18.72 0.03
CA GLY A 119 17.83 19.04 0.52
C GLY A 119 17.68 20.43 1.13
N ILE A 120 18.77 21.17 1.32
CA ILE A 120 18.75 22.55 1.82
C ILE A 120 18.37 23.49 0.67
N PRO A 121 17.21 24.18 0.74
CA PRO A 121 16.76 25.11 -0.31
C PRO A 121 17.75 26.25 -0.54
N GLY A 122 17.86 26.71 -1.79
CA GLY A 122 18.70 27.87 -2.15
C GLY A 122 20.20 27.58 -2.24
N THR A 123 20.64 26.34 -2.00
CA THR A 123 22.01 25.92 -2.31
C THR A 123 22.13 25.51 -3.78
N VAL A 124 23.31 25.69 -4.37
CA VAL A 124 23.59 25.26 -5.76
C VAL A 124 23.46 23.75 -5.97
N ALA A 125 23.44 22.99 -4.87
CA ALA A 125 23.35 21.54 -4.88
C ALA A 125 21.94 21.04 -4.56
N ALA A 126 20.97 21.93 -4.32
CA ALA A 126 19.59 21.55 -4.02
C ALA A 126 18.97 20.84 -5.23
N VAL A 127 18.78 19.52 -5.12
CA VAL A 127 18.25 18.70 -6.20
C VAL A 127 17.25 17.67 -5.68
N PRO A 128 16.13 17.43 -6.39
CA PRO A 128 15.19 16.40 -6.01
C PRO A 128 15.81 15.01 -6.17
N CYS A 129 15.29 14.00 -5.44
CA CYS A 129 15.78 12.62 -5.56
C CYS A 129 15.79 12.11 -7.02
N THR A 130 14.78 12.52 -7.79
CA THR A 130 14.58 12.14 -9.20
C THR A 130 15.57 12.77 -10.17
N ALA A 131 16.37 13.75 -9.72
CA ALA A 131 17.45 14.32 -10.55
C ALA A 131 18.60 13.32 -10.78
N CYS A 132 18.73 12.33 -9.90
CA CYS A 132 19.77 11.30 -10.00
C CYS A 132 19.21 9.88 -10.02
N HIS A 133 18.04 9.64 -9.39
CA HIS A 133 17.41 8.32 -9.34
C HIS A 133 16.25 8.24 -10.34
N ASP A 134 16.18 7.15 -11.12
CA ASP A 134 14.94 6.82 -11.82
C ASP A 134 13.92 6.32 -10.78
N PRO A 135 12.76 6.98 -10.58
CA PRO A 135 11.78 6.54 -9.60
C PRO A 135 11.17 5.16 -9.91
N HIS A 136 11.25 4.67 -11.15
CA HIS A 136 10.80 3.32 -11.52
C HIS A 136 11.89 2.26 -11.35
N GLN A 137 13.16 2.71 -11.38
CA GLN A 137 14.37 1.89 -11.24
C GLN A 137 15.44 2.61 -10.40
N PRO A 138 15.18 2.84 -9.09
CA PRO A 138 15.96 3.78 -8.28
C PRO A 138 17.39 3.33 -7.96
N GLN A 139 17.80 2.15 -8.42
CA GLN A 139 19.16 1.67 -8.25
C GLN A 139 20.12 2.49 -9.10
N ILE A 140 20.96 3.29 -8.45
CA ILE A 140 22.12 3.89 -9.11
C ILE A 140 23.26 2.88 -8.96
N VAL A 141 23.76 2.38 -10.08
CA VAL A 141 25.05 1.69 -10.11
C VAL A 141 26.12 2.77 -9.93
N LEU A 142 26.73 2.85 -8.75
CA LEU A 142 27.81 3.79 -8.44
C LEU A 142 29.13 3.38 -9.10
N THR A 143 29.11 2.96 -10.36
CA THR A 143 30.33 2.76 -11.17
C THR A 143 30.64 4.06 -11.90
N GLY A 144 31.75 4.71 -11.53
CA GLY A 144 32.26 5.87 -12.26
C GLY A 144 31.78 7.25 -11.78
N ILE A 145 31.06 7.37 -10.66
CA ILE A 145 30.82 8.67 -10.02
C ILE A 145 32.08 9.07 -9.24
N THR A 146 32.92 9.89 -9.85
CA THR A 146 34.16 10.46 -9.29
C THR A 146 33.94 11.79 -8.55
N LYS A 147 32.71 12.22 -8.29
CA LYS A 147 32.47 13.29 -7.32
C LYS A 147 32.26 12.65 -5.95
N PRO A 148 33.25 12.72 -5.04
CA PRO A 148 33.02 12.35 -3.66
C PRO A 148 31.81 13.12 -3.17
N HIS A 149 30.96 12.46 -2.39
CA HIS A 149 30.07 13.20 -1.51
C HIS A 149 30.98 14.17 -0.72
N PRO A 150 30.66 15.48 -0.64
CA PRO A 150 31.36 16.35 0.27
C PRO A 150 31.39 15.64 1.62
N ALA A 151 32.57 15.54 2.25
CA ALA A 151 32.64 14.98 3.59
C ALA A 151 31.55 15.66 4.44
N PRO A 152 30.77 14.89 5.24
CA PRO A 152 29.77 15.50 6.10
C PRO A 152 30.44 16.67 6.80
N ALA A 153 29.86 17.88 6.70
CA ALA A 153 30.33 18.98 7.51
C ALA A 153 30.38 18.44 8.95
N SER A 154 31.54 18.55 9.59
CA SER A 154 31.70 18.08 10.97
C SER A 154 30.52 18.59 11.76
N ALA A 155 29.75 17.68 12.37
CA ALA A 155 28.64 18.07 13.22
C ALA A 155 29.16 19.14 14.19
N PRO A 156 28.43 20.25 14.41
CA PRO A 156 28.83 21.18 15.44
C PRO A 156 29.04 20.40 16.74
N PRO A 157 30.08 20.72 17.53
CA PRO A 157 30.34 20.00 18.77
C PRO A 157 29.05 19.96 19.57
N SER A 158 28.64 18.76 19.99
CA SER A 158 27.51 18.64 20.90
C SER A 158 27.78 19.53 22.11
N PRO A 159 26.78 20.26 22.64
CA PRO A 159 26.99 20.99 23.88
C PRO A 159 27.51 20.00 24.93
N PRO A 160 28.42 20.43 25.82
CA PRO A 160 28.98 19.53 26.82
C PRO A 160 27.82 18.96 27.63
N VAL A 161 27.62 17.64 27.51
CA VAL A 161 26.56 16.90 28.21
C VAL A 161 26.65 17.13 29.72
N ASP A 162 27.86 17.37 30.21
CA ASP A 162 28.15 17.74 31.60
C ASP A 162 27.40 19.01 32.05
N ALA A 163 27.30 20.03 31.19
CA ALA A 163 26.61 21.26 31.54
C ALA A 163 25.09 21.04 31.68
N MET A 164 24.49 20.24 30.80
CA MET A 164 23.06 19.91 30.91
C MET A 164 22.77 19.04 32.13
N VAL A 165 23.67 18.10 32.46
CA VAL A 165 23.55 17.25 33.66
C VAL A 165 23.71 18.09 34.94
N ILE A 166 24.68 19.00 34.99
CA ILE A 166 24.88 19.89 36.14
C ILE A 166 23.67 20.80 36.37
N VAL A 167 23.13 21.41 35.31
CA VAL A 167 21.92 22.25 35.41
C VAL A 167 20.73 21.43 35.89
N GLY A 168 20.53 20.23 35.33
CA GLY A 168 19.47 19.31 35.76
C GLY A 168 19.57 18.94 37.24
N ILE A 169 20.76 18.55 37.70
CA ILE A 169 21.01 18.20 39.12
C ILE A 169 20.78 19.42 40.02
N THR A 170 21.25 20.61 39.63
CA THR A 170 21.10 21.84 40.42
C THR A 170 19.63 22.22 40.59
N VAL A 171 18.83 22.11 39.52
CA VAL A 171 17.38 22.40 39.58
C VAL A 171 16.65 21.40 40.49
N VAL A 172 17.00 20.11 40.42
CA VAL A 172 16.40 19.09 41.29
C VAL A 172 16.74 19.34 42.76
N LEU A 173 17.99 19.70 43.07
CA LEU A 173 18.41 20.00 44.43
C LEU A 173 17.74 21.26 44.99
N MET A 174 17.64 22.34 44.18
CA MET A 174 17.00 23.59 44.61
C MET A 174 15.49 23.44 44.82
N THR A 175 14.81 22.69 43.95
CA THR A 175 13.37 22.43 44.10
C THR A 175 13.12 21.48 45.28
N GLY A 176 13.94 20.45 45.46
CA GLY A 176 13.88 19.54 46.60
C GLY A 176 14.08 20.25 47.94
N ALA A 177 15.12 21.11 48.05
CA ALA A 177 15.38 21.90 49.24
C ALA A 177 14.21 22.85 49.56
N SER A 178 13.64 23.51 48.55
CA SER A 178 12.50 24.41 48.71
C SER A 178 11.25 23.68 49.24
N ILE A 179 11.00 22.46 48.77
CA ILE A 179 9.89 21.61 49.25
C ILE A 179 10.12 21.19 50.71
N ILE A 180 11.35 20.80 51.07
CA ILE A 180 11.69 20.43 52.44
C ILE A 180 11.50 21.62 53.38
N MET A 181 12.01 22.80 53.03
CA MET A 181 11.84 24.02 53.81
C MET A 181 10.36 24.45 53.93
N ALA A 182 9.57 24.28 52.87
CA ALA A 182 8.13 24.55 52.91
C ALA A 182 7.35 23.57 53.80
N ARG A 183 7.83 22.32 53.96
CA ARG A 183 7.23 21.31 54.85
C ARG A 183 7.68 21.43 56.31
N GLN A 184 8.85 22.00 56.55
CA GLN A 184 9.42 22.19 57.88
C GLN A 184 8.99 23.50 58.56
N ARG A 185 7.97 24.21 58.05
CA ARG A 185 7.51 25.47 58.68
C ARG A 185 7.13 25.20 60.14
N PRO A 186 7.90 25.70 61.11
CA PRO A 186 7.66 25.41 62.51
C PRO A 186 6.48 26.25 63.02
N GLU A 187 5.69 25.69 63.94
CA GLU A 187 4.41 26.23 64.41
C GLU A 187 4.46 27.62 65.10
N TRP A 188 5.63 28.22 65.29
CA TRP A 188 5.79 29.55 65.90
C TRP A 188 5.58 30.73 64.92
N TRP A 189 5.27 30.48 63.64
CA TRP A 189 5.05 31.51 62.60
C TRP A 189 3.61 32.07 62.51
N THR A 190 2.67 31.64 63.36
CA THR A 190 1.26 32.09 63.33
C THR A 190 0.86 32.95 64.54
N GLY A 191 1.80 33.70 65.12
CA GLY A 191 1.56 34.66 66.21
C GLY A 191 1.38 36.08 65.73
#